data_AF-A0A023FF43-F1
#
_entry.id   AF-A0A023FF43-F1
#
_cell.length_a   1.000
_cell.length_b   1.000
_cell.length_c   1.000
_cell.angle_alpha   90.00
_cell.angle_beta   90.00
_cell.angle_gamma   90.00
#
_symmetry.space_group_name_H-M   'P 1'
#
loop_
_entity.id
_entity.type
_entity.pdbx_description
1 polymer ?
#
loop_
_entity_poly.entity_id
_entity_poly.type
_entity_poly.pdbx_seq_one_letter_code
_entity_poly.pdbx_strand_id
1 'polypeptide(L)'
;NTAVAQERDEAAKQAEAVQAVSVTSEESVSFCDPVPGLLPSKDKAEMSLSQTMVKLHDEQSKTAQLTEKIEQLTEKLEAASREAEESGAKVAALKQKLQEAETRNAALTSQATTKCAELETALLEKEALVRALQGQCESKVAEVDDLRRALLTAEKNCDRARRDYAELLRTWQEFENSNDAGERSFVRVERQSGVAASRQAEKHMQELAERDTQISTLKKDVEKLQKELELLPPLQAQVDVYRTDYETERNLRRQLEGTVQEQLSTIERLNLRITALQGTAPVQGSSSSGGSRQRASDSGSASAQTNSIQGTESLLPCPLCMQACTSRSLYIAHVQSCADGQEVG
;
A
#
# COMPACT_ATOMS: atom_id res chain seq x y z
N ASN A 1 21.06 0.28 -20.70
CA ASN A 1 22.54 0.25 -20.70
C ASN A 1 23.16 -1.14 -20.76
N THR A 2 22.50 -2.20 -20.30
CA THR A 2 23.02 -3.58 -20.39
C THR A 2 22.88 -4.22 -21.77
N ALA A 3 21.77 -3.95 -22.50
CA ALA A 3 21.55 -4.50 -23.83
C ALA A 3 22.56 -4.02 -24.90
N VAL A 4 22.97 -2.75 -24.82
CA VAL A 4 23.95 -2.14 -25.75
C VAL A 4 25.37 -2.67 -25.51
N ALA A 5 25.68 -3.11 -24.29
CA ALA A 5 26.95 -3.74 -23.98
C ALA A 5 27.03 -5.17 -24.56
N GLN A 6 25.90 -5.88 -24.60
CA GLN A 6 25.81 -7.24 -25.10
C GLN A 6 25.94 -7.30 -26.64
N GLU A 7 25.32 -6.35 -27.36
CA GLU A 7 25.46 -6.27 -28.83
C GLU A 7 26.88 -5.92 -29.28
N ARG A 8 27.63 -5.13 -28.49
CA ARG A 8 29.03 -4.80 -28.79
C ARG A 8 29.98 -6.00 -28.60
N ASP A 9 29.69 -6.84 -27.62
CA ASP A 9 30.50 -8.04 -27.32
C ASP A 9 30.30 -9.16 -28.36
N GLU A 10 29.08 -9.28 -28.91
CA GLU A 10 28.78 -10.22 -29.99
C GLU A 10 29.38 -9.78 -31.33
N ALA A 11 29.34 -8.47 -31.62
CA ALA A 11 29.98 -7.91 -32.82
C ALA A 11 31.52 -8.03 -32.78
N ALA A 12 32.14 -7.89 -31.60
CA ALA A 12 33.59 -8.09 -31.43
C ALA A 12 34.01 -9.55 -31.66
N LYS A 13 33.22 -10.52 -31.18
CA LYS A 13 33.48 -11.96 -31.37
C LYS A 13 33.33 -12.41 -32.83
N GLN A 14 32.39 -11.82 -33.57
CA GLN A 14 32.24 -12.10 -35.01
C GLN A 14 33.39 -11.50 -35.84
N ALA A 15 33.92 -10.33 -35.46
CA ALA A 15 35.07 -9.73 -36.13
C ALA A 15 36.37 -10.53 -35.89
N GLU A 16 36.57 -11.08 -34.70
CA GLU A 16 37.74 -11.89 -34.34
C GLU A 16 37.74 -13.26 -35.05
N ALA A 17 36.56 -13.85 -35.28
CA ALA A 17 36.41 -15.10 -36.04
C ALA A 17 36.68 -14.93 -37.55
N VAL A 18 36.34 -13.78 -38.14
CA VAL A 18 36.62 -13.48 -39.56
C VAL A 18 38.11 -13.17 -39.78
N GLN A 19 38.79 -12.62 -38.77
CA GLN A 19 40.25 -12.42 -38.79
C GLN A 19 41.03 -13.72 -38.58
N ALA A 20 40.51 -14.69 -37.82
CA ALA A 20 41.15 -16.00 -37.65
C ALA A 20 41.12 -16.86 -38.92
N VAL A 21 40.12 -16.70 -39.80
CA VAL A 21 39.99 -17.46 -41.06
C VAL A 21 40.88 -16.88 -42.18
N SER A 22 41.33 -15.63 -42.06
CA SER A 22 42.16 -14.96 -43.08
C SER A 22 43.68 -15.15 -42.89
N VAL A 23 44.12 -15.84 -41.82
CA VAL A 23 45.56 -15.97 -41.46
C VAL A 23 46.11 -17.40 -41.65
N THR A 24 45.31 -18.38 -42.07
CA THR A 24 45.79 -19.76 -42.32
C THR A 24 45.60 -20.16 -43.78
N SER A 25 46.28 -19.48 -44.69
CA SER A 25 46.36 -19.85 -46.11
C SER A 25 47.76 -19.61 -46.66
N GLU A 26 48.78 -20.21 -46.04
CA GLU A 26 50.11 -20.38 -46.64
C GLU A 26 50.68 -21.75 -46.24
N GLU A 27 50.10 -22.84 -46.78
CA GLU A 27 50.80 -24.12 -46.84
C GLU A 27 51.61 -24.17 -48.13
N SER A 28 52.88 -23.80 -47.97
CA SER A 28 53.97 -23.88 -48.93
C SER A 28 54.11 -25.28 -49.54
N VAL A 29 53.90 -25.39 -50.84
CA VAL A 29 54.25 -26.59 -51.63
C VAL A 29 55.76 -26.58 -51.87
N SER A 30 56.52 -27.22 -50.97
CA SER A 30 57.95 -27.47 -51.14
C SER A 30 58.14 -28.64 -52.11
N PHE A 31 58.46 -28.34 -53.37
CA PHE A 31 58.79 -29.34 -54.39
C PHE A 31 60.15 -29.04 -55.03
N CYS A 32 61.17 -29.82 -54.66
CA CYS A 32 62.47 -30.12 -55.33
C CYS A 32 63.09 -31.30 -54.54
N ASP A 33 63.71 -32.37 -55.07
CA ASP A 33 64.18 -32.78 -56.40
C ASP A 33 64.24 -34.34 -56.44
N PRO A 34 64.12 -35.00 -57.61
CA PRO A 34 64.42 -36.43 -57.74
C PRO A 34 65.93 -36.66 -57.94
N VAL A 35 66.54 -37.43 -57.03
CA VAL A 35 67.92 -37.94 -57.17
C VAL A 35 67.97 -38.91 -58.37
N PRO A 36 68.82 -38.66 -59.39
CA PRO A 36 68.95 -39.56 -60.53
C PRO A 36 69.78 -40.78 -60.18
N GLY A 37 69.21 -41.97 -60.40
CA GLY A 37 69.96 -43.21 -60.45
C GLY A 37 69.42 -44.28 -59.52
N LEU A 38 68.41 -45.00 -60.02
CA LEU A 38 68.19 -46.45 -59.88
C LEU A 38 66.81 -46.70 -60.52
N LEU A 39 66.80 -47.13 -61.78
CA LEU A 39 65.58 -47.49 -62.50
C LEU A 39 64.87 -48.62 -61.74
N PRO A 40 63.65 -48.41 -61.22
CA PRO A 40 62.81 -49.51 -60.80
C PRO A 40 62.55 -50.39 -62.03
N SER A 41 62.48 -51.71 -61.86
CA SER A 41 61.99 -52.59 -62.92
C SER A 41 60.67 -52.05 -63.48
N LYS A 42 60.47 -52.09 -64.80
CA LYS A 42 59.34 -51.49 -65.52
C LYS A 42 57.98 -51.75 -64.83
N ASP A 43 57.80 -52.96 -64.31
CA ASP A 43 56.59 -53.38 -63.58
C ASP A 43 56.38 -52.66 -62.23
N LYS A 44 57.46 -52.26 -61.52
CA LYS A 44 57.38 -51.52 -60.24
C LYS A 44 57.05 -50.03 -60.44
N ALA A 45 57.58 -49.43 -61.51
CA ALA A 45 57.24 -48.05 -61.87
C ALA A 45 55.79 -47.94 -62.36
N GLU A 46 55.32 -48.91 -63.17
CA GLU A 46 53.93 -48.98 -63.62
C GLU A 46 52.93 -49.22 -62.46
N MET A 47 53.28 -50.08 -61.49
CA MET A 47 52.47 -50.27 -60.26
C MET A 47 52.46 -49.03 -59.35
N SER A 48 53.59 -48.33 -59.19
CA SER A 48 53.67 -47.08 -58.42
C SER A 48 52.86 -45.97 -59.07
N LEU A 49 52.90 -45.86 -60.41
CA LEU A 49 52.17 -44.86 -61.17
C LEU A 49 50.65 -45.13 -61.16
N SER A 50 50.26 -46.40 -61.26
CA SER A 50 48.87 -46.85 -61.10
C SER A 50 48.35 -46.54 -59.68
N GLN A 51 49.16 -46.78 -58.65
CA GLN A 51 48.79 -46.46 -57.27
C GLN A 51 48.65 -44.95 -57.03
N THR A 52 49.50 -44.11 -57.63
CA THR A 52 49.34 -42.65 -57.56
C THR A 52 48.10 -42.15 -58.31
N MET A 53 47.74 -42.78 -59.43
CA MET A 53 46.55 -42.43 -60.21
C MET A 53 45.25 -42.77 -59.46
N VAL A 54 45.21 -43.90 -58.76
CA VAL A 54 44.08 -44.26 -57.87
C VAL A 54 43.96 -43.24 -56.73
N LYS A 55 45.06 -42.89 -56.06
CA LYS A 55 45.05 -41.86 -55.01
C LYS A 55 44.57 -40.49 -55.54
N LEU A 56 44.99 -40.11 -56.74
CA LEU A 56 44.51 -38.88 -57.38
C LEU A 56 43.00 -38.92 -57.63
N HIS A 57 42.49 -40.05 -58.12
CA HIS A 57 41.05 -40.24 -58.32
C HIS A 57 40.26 -40.22 -57.00
N ASP A 58 40.81 -40.82 -55.94
CA ASP A 58 40.21 -40.79 -54.60
C ASP A 58 40.17 -39.37 -54.04
N GLU A 59 41.27 -38.61 -54.17
CA GLU A 59 41.32 -37.20 -53.76
C GLU A 59 40.42 -36.31 -54.62
N GLN A 60 40.31 -36.56 -55.92
CA GLN A 60 39.35 -35.87 -56.80
C GLN A 60 37.90 -36.17 -56.38
N SER A 61 37.59 -37.41 -56.03
CA SER A 61 36.27 -37.83 -55.56
C SER A 61 35.92 -37.20 -54.21
N LYS A 62 36.88 -37.17 -53.26
CA LYS A 62 36.73 -36.45 -51.99
C LYS A 62 36.54 -34.95 -52.19
N THR A 63 37.31 -34.35 -53.11
CA THR A 63 37.18 -32.93 -53.44
C THR A 63 35.79 -32.64 -53.99
N ALA A 64 35.28 -33.46 -54.92
CA ALA A 64 33.92 -33.31 -55.43
C ALA A 64 32.85 -33.41 -54.33
N GLN A 65 32.97 -34.38 -53.42
CA GLN A 65 32.05 -34.54 -52.27
C GLN A 65 32.12 -33.36 -51.29
N LEU A 66 33.31 -32.83 -51.03
CA LEU A 66 33.48 -31.65 -50.17
C LEU A 66 32.91 -30.39 -50.83
N THR A 67 33.11 -30.21 -52.15
CA THR A 67 32.51 -29.11 -52.91
C THR A 67 30.98 -29.17 -52.84
N GLU A 68 30.38 -30.33 -53.10
CA GLU A 68 28.93 -30.51 -52.99
C GLU A 68 28.43 -30.19 -51.56
N LYS A 69 29.16 -30.63 -50.53
CA LYS A 69 28.81 -30.32 -49.14
C LYS A 69 28.94 -28.82 -48.82
N ILE A 70 29.93 -28.13 -49.37
CA ILE A 70 30.09 -26.68 -49.24
C ILE A 70 28.92 -25.96 -49.89
N GLU A 71 28.51 -26.36 -51.10
CA GLU A 71 27.35 -25.79 -51.79
C GLU A 71 26.07 -25.96 -50.95
N GLN A 72 25.80 -27.18 -50.45
CA GLN A 72 24.64 -27.45 -49.60
C GLN A 72 24.64 -26.63 -48.28
N LEU A 73 25.81 -26.45 -47.66
CA LEU A 73 25.93 -25.64 -46.44
C LEU A 73 25.77 -24.15 -46.73
N THR A 74 26.25 -23.69 -47.90
CA THR A 74 26.10 -22.30 -48.35
C THR A 74 24.64 -21.97 -48.61
N GLU A 75 23.91 -22.83 -49.31
CA GLU A 75 22.46 -22.65 -49.52
C GLU A 75 21.67 -22.61 -48.20
N LYS A 76 22.01 -23.48 -47.25
CA LYS A 76 21.40 -23.47 -45.91
C LYS A 76 21.72 -22.20 -45.13
N LEU A 77 22.95 -21.71 -45.22
CA LEU A 77 23.36 -20.46 -44.59
C LEU A 77 22.60 -19.26 -45.19
N GLU A 78 22.47 -19.20 -46.51
CA GLU A 78 21.70 -18.15 -47.18
C GLU A 78 20.21 -18.20 -46.83
N ALA A 79 19.62 -19.40 -46.76
CA ALA A 79 18.23 -19.58 -46.35
C ALA A 79 18.02 -19.11 -44.90
N ALA A 80 18.90 -19.51 -43.98
CA ALA A 80 18.86 -19.06 -42.59
C ALA A 80 19.10 -17.55 -42.45
N SER A 81 19.98 -16.96 -43.25
CA SER A 81 20.22 -15.52 -43.28
C SER A 81 18.97 -14.75 -43.72
N ARG A 82 18.29 -15.21 -44.76
CA ARG A 82 17.01 -14.62 -45.22
C ARG A 82 15.92 -14.71 -44.14
N GLU A 83 15.84 -15.83 -43.44
CA GLU A 83 14.88 -16.01 -42.33
C GLU A 83 15.22 -15.11 -41.12
N ALA A 84 16.51 -14.93 -40.82
CA ALA A 84 16.97 -14.00 -39.78
C ALA A 84 16.63 -12.54 -40.12
N GLU A 85 16.79 -12.12 -41.37
CA GLU A 85 16.40 -10.78 -41.82
C GLU A 85 14.88 -10.58 -41.75
N GLU A 86 14.09 -11.55 -42.20
CA GLU A 86 12.63 -11.47 -42.16
C GLU A 86 12.10 -11.43 -40.71
N SER A 87 12.66 -12.26 -39.83
CA SER A 87 12.32 -12.24 -38.41
C SER A 87 12.76 -10.93 -37.74
N GLY A 88 13.93 -10.39 -38.09
CA GLY A 88 14.38 -9.07 -37.67
C GLY A 88 13.41 -7.95 -38.06
N ALA A 89 12.93 -7.96 -39.30
CA ALA A 89 11.93 -7.00 -39.78
C ALA A 89 10.59 -7.14 -39.04
N LYS A 90 10.13 -8.37 -38.79
CA LYS A 90 8.92 -8.63 -37.98
C LYS A 90 9.07 -8.11 -36.55
N VAL A 91 10.21 -8.34 -35.91
CA VAL A 91 10.49 -7.84 -34.55
C VAL A 91 10.50 -6.31 -34.52
N ALA A 92 11.11 -5.65 -35.50
CA ALA A 92 11.10 -4.19 -35.59
C ALA A 92 9.66 -3.64 -35.74
N ALA A 93 8.85 -4.24 -36.61
CA ALA A 93 7.45 -3.86 -36.80
C ALA A 93 6.61 -4.08 -35.53
N LEU A 94 6.83 -5.17 -34.80
CA LEU A 94 6.16 -5.43 -33.53
C LEU A 94 6.56 -4.43 -32.44
N LYS A 95 7.86 -4.08 -32.34
CA LYS A 95 8.35 -3.05 -31.42
C LYS A 95 7.70 -1.69 -31.70
N GLN A 96 7.56 -1.31 -32.97
CA GLN A 96 6.87 -0.07 -33.34
C GLN A 96 5.40 -0.11 -32.91
N LYS A 97 4.67 -1.19 -33.21
CA LYS A 97 3.26 -1.35 -32.79
C LYS A 97 3.09 -1.31 -31.27
N LEU A 98 4.04 -1.88 -30.53
CA LEU A 98 4.05 -1.85 -29.06
C LEU A 98 4.19 -0.40 -28.55
N GLN A 99 5.14 0.36 -29.07
CA GLN A 99 5.32 1.77 -28.70
C GLN A 99 4.08 2.62 -29.03
N GLU A 100 3.45 2.39 -30.18
CA GLU A 100 2.20 3.07 -30.53
C GLU A 100 1.04 2.66 -29.60
N ALA A 101 0.99 1.41 -29.16
CA ALA A 101 -0.02 0.95 -28.20
C ALA A 101 0.23 1.56 -26.81
N GLU A 102 1.48 1.62 -26.35
CA GLU A 102 1.88 2.22 -25.08
C GLU A 102 1.55 3.72 -25.03
N THR A 103 1.88 4.46 -26.10
CA THR A 103 1.56 5.89 -26.19
C THR A 103 0.05 6.15 -26.22
N ARG A 104 -0.72 5.35 -26.96
CA ARG A 104 -2.20 5.43 -26.94
C ARG A 104 -2.75 5.11 -25.55
N ASN A 105 -2.21 4.09 -24.87
CA ASN A 105 -2.65 3.71 -23.53
C ASN A 105 -2.33 4.80 -22.49
N ALA A 106 -1.15 5.40 -22.57
CA ALA A 106 -0.78 6.55 -21.73
C ALA A 106 -1.72 7.74 -21.95
N ALA A 107 -2.06 8.05 -23.20
CA ALA A 107 -3.02 9.10 -23.52
C ALA A 107 -4.43 8.79 -22.97
N LEU A 108 -4.93 7.57 -23.16
CA LEU A 108 -6.23 7.16 -22.60
C LEU A 108 -6.26 7.21 -21.08
N THR A 109 -5.18 6.79 -20.42
CA THR A 109 -5.06 6.82 -18.96
C THR A 109 -5.07 8.26 -18.46
N SER A 110 -4.31 9.16 -19.11
CA SER A 110 -4.33 10.59 -18.77
C SER A 110 -5.75 11.19 -18.94
N GLN A 111 -6.42 10.90 -20.05
CA GLN A 111 -7.78 11.39 -20.30
C GLN A 111 -8.80 10.83 -19.30
N ALA A 112 -8.68 9.56 -18.91
CA ALA A 112 -9.53 8.96 -17.90
C ALA A 112 -9.32 9.65 -16.54
N THR A 113 -8.06 9.86 -16.13
CA THR A 113 -7.76 10.55 -14.87
C THR A 113 -8.26 11.99 -14.83
N THR A 114 -8.13 12.76 -15.93
CA THR A 114 -8.67 14.13 -15.99
C THR A 114 -10.19 14.14 -15.93
N LYS A 115 -10.87 13.26 -16.68
CA LYS A 115 -12.33 13.14 -16.62
C LYS A 115 -12.84 12.72 -15.25
N CYS A 116 -12.15 11.81 -14.56
CA CYS A 116 -12.49 11.44 -13.19
C CYS A 116 -12.41 12.65 -12.26
N ALA A 117 -11.33 13.44 -12.33
CA ALA A 117 -11.19 14.66 -11.52
C ALA A 117 -12.27 15.71 -11.83
N GLU A 118 -12.62 15.90 -13.10
CA GLU A 118 -13.72 16.79 -13.52
C GLU A 118 -15.08 16.33 -12.98
N LEU A 119 -15.34 15.02 -12.99
CA LEU A 119 -16.59 14.46 -12.45
C LEU A 119 -16.64 14.54 -10.92
N GLU A 120 -15.53 14.30 -10.23
CA GLU A 120 -15.43 14.44 -8.77
C GLU A 120 -15.66 15.88 -8.33
N THR A 121 -15.05 16.85 -9.02
CA THR A 121 -15.28 18.28 -8.74
C THR A 121 -16.74 18.69 -8.99
N ALA A 122 -17.33 18.28 -10.11
CA ALA A 122 -18.74 18.55 -10.40
C ALA A 122 -19.68 17.89 -9.37
N LEU A 123 -19.35 16.68 -8.88
CA LEU A 123 -20.12 16.00 -7.86
C LEU A 123 -20.06 16.76 -6.52
N LEU A 124 -18.88 17.21 -6.11
CA LEU A 124 -18.70 18.02 -4.89
C LEU A 124 -19.48 19.35 -4.97
N GLU A 125 -19.49 20.01 -6.13
CA GLU A 125 -20.27 21.23 -6.35
C GLU A 125 -21.77 20.97 -6.22
N LYS A 126 -22.27 19.86 -6.78
CA LYS A 126 -23.69 19.48 -6.65
C LYS A 126 -24.05 19.12 -5.22
N GLU A 127 -23.20 18.40 -4.50
CA GLU A 127 -23.40 18.09 -3.09
C GLU A 127 -23.42 19.34 -2.21
N ALA A 128 -22.57 20.33 -2.51
CA ALA A 128 -22.59 21.61 -1.82
C ALA A 128 -23.91 22.37 -2.07
N LEU A 129 -24.41 22.37 -3.31
CA LEU A 129 -25.71 22.96 -3.66
C LEU A 129 -26.86 22.27 -2.93
N VAL A 130 -26.87 20.93 -2.90
CA VAL A 130 -27.92 20.16 -2.19
C VAL A 130 -27.91 20.49 -0.70
N ARG A 131 -26.74 20.55 -0.06
CA ARG A 131 -26.62 20.95 1.35
C ARG A 131 -27.13 22.37 1.60
N ALA A 132 -26.82 23.31 0.72
CA ALA A 132 -27.30 24.68 0.82
C ALA A 132 -28.83 24.76 0.69
N LEU A 133 -29.41 24.05 -0.29
CA LEU A 133 -30.86 24.00 -0.49
C LEU A 133 -31.58 23.31 0.67
N GLN A 134 -30.99 22.24 1.23
CA GLN A 134 -31.54 21.58 2.41
C GLN A 134 -31.58 22.53 3.61
N GLY A 135 -30.50 23.27 3.88
CA GLY A 135 -30.48 24.26 4.95
C GLY A 135 -31.51 25.38 4.74
N GLN A 136 -31.75 25.81 3.50
CA GLN A 136 -32.82 26.77 3.18
C GLN A 136 -34.22 26.20 3.45
N CYS A 137 -34.46 24.94 3.06
CA CYS A 137 -35.73 24.26 3.33
C CYS A 137 -35.99 24.13 4.83
N GLU A 138 -34.99 23.71 5.62
CA GLU A 138 -35.08 23.60 7.07
C GLU A 138 -35.37 24.96 7.72
N SER A 139 -34.68 26.02 7.28
CA SER A 139 -34.94 27.38 7.73
C SER A 139 -36.36 27.85 7.42
N LYS A 140 -36.88 27.55 6.22
CA LYS A 140 -38.25 27.90 5.83
C LYS A 140 -39.31 27.11 6.59
N VAL A 141 -39.05 25.84 6.89
CA VAL A 141 -39.92 25.04 7.74
C VAL A 141 -40.00 25.63 9.15
N ALA A 142 -38.86 26.01 9.73
CA ALA A 142 -38.83 26.67 11.04
C ALA A 142 -39.61 28.00 11.03
N GLU A 143 -39.44 28.83 10.00
CA GLU A 143 -40.18 30.09 9.84
C GLU A 143 -41.70 29.84 9.75
N VAL A 144 -42.13 28.83 8.99
CA VAL A 144 -43.55 28.45 8.89
C VAL A 144 -44.10 28.00 10.24
N ASP A 145 -43.34 27.22 11.01
CA ASP A 145 -43.77 26.76 12.33
C ASP A 145 -43.82 27.89 13.36
N ASP A 146 -42.92 28.87 13.29
CA ASP A 146 -42.97 30.10 14.07
C ASP A 146 -44.23 30.91 13.73
N LEU A 147 -44.52 31.10 12.45
CA LEU A 147 -45.71 31.81 11.99
C LEU A 147 -47.00 31.09 12.40
N ARG A 148 -47.06 29.76 12.34
CA ARG A 148 -48.19 28.97 12.83
C ARG A 148 -48.42 29.17 14.33
N ARG A 149 -47.34 29.17 15.13
CA ARG A 149 -47.42 29.42 16.58
C ARG A 149 -47.88 30.85 16.88
N ALA A 150 -47.38 31.83 16.14
CA ALA A 150 -47.79 33.22 16.26
C ALA A 150 -49.27 33.40 15.91
N LEU A 151 -49.74 32.77 14.83
CA LEU A 151 -51.14 32.80 14.41
C LEU A 151 -52.06 32.20 15.48
N LEU A 152 -51.74 31.00 15.98
CA LEU A 152 -52.51 30.36 17.07
C LEU A 152 -52.58 31.23 18.33
N THR A 153 -51.51 31.95 18.63
CA THR A 153 -51.46 32.88 19.77
C THR A 153 -52.34 34.10 19.53
N ALA A 154 -52.30 34.67 18.32
CA ALA A 154 -53.16 35.77 17.92
C ALA A 154 -54.64 35.38 17.95
N GLU A 155 -55.00 34.19 17.45
CA GLU A 155 -56.37 33.66 17.51
C GLU A 155 -56.87 33.54 18.95
N LYS A 156 -56.08 32.94 19.85
CA LYS A 156 -56.42 32.85 21.28
C LYS A 156 -56.59 34.22 21.93
N ASN A 157 -55.78 35.20 21.55
CA ASN A 157 -55.89 36.57 22.04
C ASN A 157 -57.15 37.26 21.52
N CYS A 158 -57.49 37.07 20.25
CA CYS A 158 -58.74 37.55 19.66
C CYS A 158 -59.96 36.95 20.36
N ASP A 159 -59.96 35.64 20.63
CA ASP A 159 -61.05 34.97 21.35
C ASP A 159 -61.16 35.42 22.80
N ARG A 160 -60.03 35.73 23.46
CA ARG A 160 -60.02 36.34 24.79
C ARG A 160 -60.62 37.74 24.73
N ALA A 161 -60.14 38.60 23.83
CA ALA A 161 -60.67 39.95 23.68
C ALA A 161 -62.18 39.94 23.40
N ARG A 162 -62.67 39.04 22.54
CA ARG A 162 -64.12 38.87 22.29
C ARG A 162 -64.90 38.55 23.56
N ARG A 163 -64.38 37.66 24.42
CA ARG A 163 -65.00 37.33 25.71
C ARG A 163 -64.96 38.51 26.67
N ASP A 164 -63.83 39.21 26.76
CA ASP A 164 -63.67 40.38 27.63
C ASP A 164 -64.63 41.50 27.21
N TYR A 165 -64.80 41.75 25.91
CA TYR A 165 -65.79 42.71 25.38
C TYR A 165 -67.23 42.30 25.70
N ALA A 166 -67.58 41.03 25.53
CA ALA A 166 -68.93 40.54 25.86
C ALA A 166 -69.23 40.66 27.36
N GLU A 167 -68.23 40.39 28.21
CA GLU A 167 -68.32 40.58 29.65
C GLU A 167 -68.48 42.04 30.02
N LEU A 168 -67.65 42.92 29.45
CA LEU A 168 -67.75 44.35 29.69
C LEU A 168 -69.15 44.88 29.30
N LEU A 169 -69.66 44.49 28.13
CA LEU A 169 -71.01 44.87 27.68
C LEU A 169 -72.09 44.40 28.65
N ARG A 170 -71.98 43.15 29.15
CA ARG A 170 -72.90 42.60 30.16
C ARG A 170 -72.85 43.43 31.45
N THR A 171 -71.66 43.72 31.96
CA THR A 171 -71.50 44.52 33.19
C THR A 171 -71.98 45.95 33.03
N TRP A 172 -71.81 46.55 31.84
CA TRP A 172 -72.37 47.86 31.52
C TRP A 172 -73.90 47.85 31.53
N GLN A 173 -74.52 46.84 30.92
CA GLN A 173 -75.98 46.67 30.96
C GLN A 173 -76.48 46.45 32.40
N GLU A 174 -75.78 45.66 33.22
CA GLU A 174 -76.11 45.49 34.64
C GLU A 174 -75.96 46.79 35.43
N PHE A 175 -74.95 47.60 35.13
CA PHE A 175 -74.75 48.92 35.71
C PHE A 175 -75.90 49.87 35.34
N GLU A 176 -76.25 49.98 34.06
CA GLU A 176 -77.38 50.80 33.61
C GLU A 176 -78.71 50.36 34.23
N ASN A 177 -78.90 49.05 34.42
CA ASN A 177 -80.14 48.49 34.98
C ASN A 177 -80.20 48.52 36.52
N SER A 178 -79.09 48.79 37.23
CA SER A 178 -79.06 48.80 38.69
C SER A 178 -78.52 50.13 39.22
N ASN A 179 -79.38 50.91 39.90
CA ASN A 179 -79.01 52.24 40.37
C ASN A 179 -77.89 52.28 41.43
N ASP A 180 -77.59 51.18 42.15
CA ASP A 180 -76.60 51.16 43.25
C ASP A 180 -75.71 49.89 43.35
N ALA A 181 -75.93 48.87 42.49
CA ALA A 181 -75.17 47.61 42.53
C ALA A 181 -74.08 47.50 41.45
N GLY A 182 -74.15 48.32 40.40
CA GLY A 182 -73.24 48.31 39.26
C GLY A 182 -71.81 48.75 39.58
N GLU A 183 -71.62 49.74 40.47
CA GLU A 183 -70.27 50.19 40.86
C GLU A 183 -69.44 49.06 41.50
N ARG A 184 -70.10 48.12 42.20
CA ARG A 184 -69.42 47.01 42.89
C ARG A 184 -69.04 45.86 41.96
N SER A 185 -69.73 45.67 40.84
CA SER A 185 -69.41 44.62 39.87
C SER A 185 -68.22 45.04 38.98
N PHE A 186 -68.19 46.30 38.52
CA PHE A 186 -67.08 46.83 37.71
C PHE A 186 -65.73 46.79 38.44
N VAL A 187 -65.67 47.27 39.70
CA VAL A 187 -64.45 47.27 40.53
C VAL A 187 -63.92 45.84 40.80
N ARG A 188 -64.79 44.82 40.78
CA ARG A 188 -64.38 43.43 40.98
C ARG A 188 -63.65 42.86 39.75
N VAL A 189 -64.09 43.20 38.54
CA VAL A 189 -63.50 42.71 37.29
C VAL A 189 -62.10 43.30 37.06
N GLU A 190 -61.91 44.61 37.31
CA GLU A 190 -60.57 45.22 37.22
C GLU A 190 -59.58 44.61 38.21
N ARG A 191 -60.00 44.36 39.47
CA ARG A 191 -59.15 43.69 40.46
C ARG A 191 -58.78 42.27 40.06
N GLN A 192 -59.71 41.51 39.48
CA GLN A 192 -59.44 40.13 39.03
C GLN A 192 -58.51 40.10 37.81
N SER A 193 -58.66 41.05 36.88
CA SER A 193 -57.77 41.22 35.73
C SER A 193 -56.32 41.55 36.16
N GLY A 194 -56.14 42.48 37.11
CA GLY A 194 -54.82 42.83 37.63
C GLY A 194 -54.10 41.67 38.33
N VAL A 195 -54.82 40.86 39.11
CA VAL A 195 -54.24 39.69 39.79
C VAL A 195 -53.86 38.59 38.80
N ALA A 196 -54.65 38.38 37.73
CA ALA A 196 -54.31 37.41 36.69
C ALA A 196 -53.05 37.82 35.91
N ALA A 197 -52.92 39.11 35.57
CA ALA A 197 -51.74 39.65 34.90
C ALA A 197 -50.47 39.51 35.78
N SER A 198 -50.57 39.80 37.08
CA SER A 198 -49.46 39.66 38.03
C SER A 198 -48.98 38.21 38.13
N ARG A 199 -49.89 37.25 38.24
CA ARG A 199 -49.55 35.81 38.31
C ARG A 199 -48.89 35.31 37.02
N GLN A 200 -49.29 35.84 35.87
CA GLN A 200 -48.68 35.46 34.59
C GLN A 200 -47.26 36.03 34.47
N ALA A 201 -47.03 37.27 34.94
CA ALA A 201 -45.69 37.87 35.00
C ALA A 201 -44.74 37.10 35.92
N GLU A 202 -45.21 36.66 37.10
CA GLU A 202 -44.42 35.84 38.02
C GLU A 202 -44.01 34.49 37.40
N LYS A 203 -44.91 33.82 36.68
CA LYS A 203 -44.59 32.57 35.96
C LYS A 203 -43.52 32.79 34.89
N HIS A 204 -43.66 33.84 34.07
CA HIS A 204 -42.64 34.14 33.06
C HIS A 204 -41.28 34.49 33.68
N MET A 205 -41.26 35.15 34.84
CA MET A 205 -40.02 35.44 35.55
C MET A 205 -39.35 34.15 36.07
N GLN A 206 -40.13 33.18 36.56
CA GLN A 206 -39.62 31.86 36.97
C GLN A 206 -39.08 31.07 35.77
N GLU A 207 -39.80 31.03 34.66
CA GLU A 207 -39.37 30.36 33.42
C GLU A 207 -38.06 30.98 32.88
N LEU A 208 -37.90 32.30 32.95
CA LEU A 208 -36.67 32.99 32.57
C LEU A 208 -35.51 32.62 33.51
N ALA A 209 -35.74 32.58 34.83
CA ALA A 209 -34.71 32.16 35.78
C ALA A 209 -34.26 30.70 35.53
N GLU A 210 -35.20 29.79 35.26
CA GLU A 210 -34.89 28.40 34.88
C GLU A 210 -34.08 28.33 33.58
N ARG A 211 -34.47 29.10 32.55
CA ARG A 211 -33.72 29.20 31.29
C ARG A 211 -32.30 29.73 31.53
N ASP A 212 -32.13 30.73 32.38
CA ASP A 212 -30.81 31.30 32.70
C ASP A 212 -29.91 30.29 33.41
N THR A 213 -30.47 29.47 34.31
CA THR A 213 -29.70 28.38 34.93
C THR A 213 -29.26 27.33 33.91
N GLN A 214 -30.14 26.95 32.97
CA GLN A 214 -29.81 26.02 31.87
C GLN A 214 -28.75 26.59 30.93
N ILE A 215 -28.82 27.90 30.62
CA ILE A 215 -27.81 28.58 29.83
C ILE A 215 -26.47 28.55 30.58
N SER A 216 -26.47 28.79 31.89
CA SER A 216 -25.24 28.74 32.69
C SER A 216 -24.62 27.34 32.73
N THR A 217 -25.42 26.27 32.80
CA THR A 217 -24.89 24.90 32.74
C THR A 217 -24.32 24.58 31.37
N LEU A 218 -25.05 24.90 30.29
CA LEU A 218 -24.59 24.67 28.93
C LEU A 218 -23.31 25.45 28.60
N LYS A 219 -23.15 26.68 29.12
CA LYS A 219 -21.91 27.45 28.96
C LYS A 219 -20.72 26.74 29.60
N LYS A 220 -20.88 26.16 30.80
CA LYS A 220 -19.81 25.39 31.46
C LYS A 220 -19.45 24.14 30.66
N ASP A 221 -20.43 23.46 30.08
CA ASP A 221 -20.20 22.28 29.24
C ASP A 221 -19.47 22.66 27.93
N VAL A 222 -19.84 23.79 27.32
CA VAL A 222 -19.13 24.32 26.14
C VAL A 222 -17.68 24.67 26.48
N GLU A 223 -17.42 25.33 27.60
CA GLU A 223 -16.05 25.62 28.05
C GLU A 223 -15.23 24.35 28.30
N LYS A 224 -15.86 23.31 28.84
CA LYS A 224 -15.22 22.00 29.04
C LYS A 224 -14.87 21.34 27.70
N LEU A 225 -15.82 21.29 26.76
CA LEU A 225 -15.61 20.74 25.43
C LEU A 225 -14.58 21.53 24.63
N GLN A 226 -14.52 22.86 24.77
CA GLN A 226 -13.49 23.68 24.16
C GLN A 226 -12.09 23.28 24.64
N LYS A 227 -11.91 23.06 25.96
CA LYS A 227 -10.64 22.56 26.51
C LYS A 227 -10.28 21.17 26.00
N GLU A 228 -11.27 20.29 25.84
CA GLU A 228 -11.06 18.95 25.26
C GLU A 228 -10.67 19.03 23.77
N LEU A 229 -11.26 19.95 23.01
CA LEU A 229 -10.90 20.19 21.60
C LEU A 229 -9.48 20.78 21.45
N GLU A 230 -9.06 21.66 22.35
CA GLU A 230 -7.70 22.20 22.38
C GLU A 230 -6.62 21.11 22.57
N LEU A 231 -6.99 19.98 23.20
CA LEU A 231 -6.10 18.83 23.40
C LEU A 231 -6.00 17.91 22.17
N LEU A 232 -6.88 18.01 21.17
CA LEU A 232 -6.84 17.14 20.00
C LEU A 232 -5.62 17.35 19.10
N PRO A 233 -5.22 18.59 18.72
CA PRO A 233 -4.04 18.82 17.88
C PRO A 233 -2.73 18.23 18.42
N PRO A 234 -2.35 18.41 19.71
CA PRO A 234 -1.12 17.80 20.23
C PRO A 234 -1.20 16.27 20.29
N LEU A 235 -2.36 15.68 20.62
CA LEU A 235 -2.55 14.24 20.58
C LEU A 235 -2.43 13.68 19.16
N GLN A 236 -3.00 14.38 18.18
CA GLN A 236 -2.86 14.02 16.77
C GLN A 236 -1.40 14.09 16.32
N ALA A 237 -0.69 15.17 16.66
CA ALA A 237 0.74 15.30 16.38
C ALA A 237 1.56 14.15 17.02
N GLN A 238 1.22 13.75 18.24
CA GLN A 238 1.87 12.62 18.91
C GLN A 238 1.64 11.30 18.17
N VAL A 239 0.41 11.03 17.72
CA VAL A 239 0.09 9.83 16.92
C VAL A 239 0.83 9.83 15.59
N ASP A 240 0.94 11.00 14.93
CA ASP A 240 1.63 11.12 13.65
C ASP A 240 3.14 10.85 13.81
N VAL A 241 3.78 11.34 14.89
CA VAL A 241 5.18 11.01 15.21
C VAL A 241 5.36 9.51 15.42
N TYR A 242 4.50 8.88 16.23
CA TYR A 242 4.60 7.43 16.43
C TYR A 242 4.35 6.63 15.15
N ARG A 243 3.47 7.10 14.26
CA ARG A 243 3.25 6.47 12.96
C ARG A 243 4.49 6.56 12.09
N THR A 244 5.12 7.74 12.01
CA THR A 244 6.35 7.91 11.22
C THR A 244 7.51 7.09 11.78
N ASP A 245 7.65 7.03 13.10
CA ASP A 245 8.69 6.22 13.75
C ASP A 245 8.48 4.73 13.48
N TYR A 246 7.23 4.26 13.55
CA TYR A 246 6.89 2.88 13.23
C TYR A 246 7.18 2.54 11.75
N GLU A 247 6.82 3.42 10.82
CA GLU A 247 7.05 3.20 9.39
C GLU A 247 8.54 3.19 9.04
N THR A 248 9.32 4.10 9.62
CA THR A 248 10.77 4.15 9.42
C THR A 248 11.44 2.91 10.00
N GLU A 249 11.09 2.49 11.20
CA GLU A 249 11.60 1.27 11.84
C GLU A 249 11.25 0.00 11.02
N ARG A 250 10.00 -0.09 10.56
CA ARG A 250 9.55 -1.18 9.68
C ARG A 250 10.33 -1.22 8.36
N ASN A 251 10.62 -0.06 7.76
CA ASN A 251 11.40 0.02 6.53
C ASN A 251 12.85 -0.38 6.75
N LEU A 252 13.46 0.06 7.86
CA LEU A 252 14.82 -0.34 8.26
C LEU A 252 14.90 -1.85 8.50
N ARG A 253 13.92 -2.46 9.19
CA ARG A 253 13.85 -3.93 9.36
C ARG A 253 13.81 -4.65 8.02
N ARG A 254 12.97 -4.21 7.09
CA ARG A 254 12.87 -4.82 5.76
C ARG A 254 14.19 -4.71 4.97
N GLN A 255 14.88 -3.57 5.08
CA GLN A 255 16.19 -3.40 4.44
C GLN A 255 17.22 -4.35 5.07
N LEU A 256 17.27 -4.43 6.40
CA LEU A 256 18.15 -5.34 7.11
C LEU A 256 17.87 -6.80 6.75
N GLU A 257 16.60 -7.23 6.72
CA GLU A 257 16.20 -8.56 6.26
C GLU A 257 16.70 -8.85 4.84
N GLY A 258 16.59 -7.88 3.93
CA GLY A 258 17.15 -7.98 2.58
C GLY A 258 18.67 -8.19 2.57
N THR A 259 19.41 -7.38 3.34
CA THR A 259 20.87 -7.52 3.44
C THR A 259 21.31 -8.85 4.05
N VAL A 260 20.57 -9.34 5.07
CA VAL A 260 20.83 -10.65 5.68
C VAL A 260 20.61 -11.76 4.67
N GLN A 261 19.54 -11.70 3.88
CA GLN A 261 19.25 -12.70 2.84
C GLN A 261 20.33 -12.71 1.74
N GLU A 262 20.80 -11.53 1.32
CA GLU A 262 21.91 -11.41 0.36
C GLU A 262 23.20 -12.01 0.90
N GLN A 263 23.53 -11.71 2.17
CA GLN A 263 24.70 -12.29 2.84
C GLN A 263 24.59 -13.81 2.95
N LEU A 264 23.43 -14.36 3.33
CA LEU A 264 23.18 -15.80 3.36
C LEU A 264 23.37 -16.44 1.98
N SER A 265 22.83 -15.84 0.92
CA SER A 265 23.01 -16.34 -0.46
C SER A 265 24.48 -16.32 -0.92
N THR A 266 25.23 -15.33 -0.44
CA THR A 266 26.66 -15.20 -0.74
C THR A 266 27.45 -16.26 0.00
N ILE A 267 27.15 -16.50 1.27
CA ILE A 267 27.72 -17.58 2.08
C ILE A 267 27.43 -18.93 1.42
N GLU A 268 26.20 -19.19 1.00
CA GLU A 268 25.83 -20.42 0.27
C GLU A 268 26.65 -20.59 -1.01
N ARG A 269 26.80 -19.53 -1.81
CA ARG A 269 27.60 -19.56 -3.04
C ARG A 269 29.08 -19.82 -2.76
N LEU A 270 29.63 -19.20 -1.73
CA LEU A 270 31.02 -19.42 -1.30
C LEU A 270 31.20 -20.86 -0.79
N ASN A 271 30.26 -21.38 -0.01
CA ASN A 271 30.28 -22.78 0.46
C ASN A 271 30.23 -23.76 -0.72
N LEU A 272 29.37 -23.54 -1.72
CA LEU A 272 29.34 -24.36 -2.94
C LEU A 272 30.68 -24.33 -3.68
N ARG A 273 31.33 -23.16 -3.75
CA ARG A 273 32.65 -23.02 -4.39
C ARG A 273 33.76 -23.70 -3.59
N ILE A 274 33.73 -23.61 -2.26
CA ILE A 274 34.65 -24.33 -1.37
C ILE A 274 34.48 -25.85 -1.55
N THR A 275 33.24 -26.36 -1.55
CA THR A 275 32.95 -27.78 -1.78
C THR A 275 33.43 -28.24 -3.16
N ALA A 276 33.24 -27.42 -4.20
CA ALA A 276 33.74 -27.73 -5.54
C ALA A 276 35.27 -27.79 -5.61
N LEU A 277 35.97 -26.88 -4.91
CA LEU A 277 37.43 -26.87 -4.81
C LEU A 277 37.98 -28.02 -3.95
N GLN A 278 37.23 -28.44 -2.94
CA GLN A 278 37.55 -29.61 -2.11
C GLN A 278 37.23 -30.94 -2.82
N GLY A 279 36.37 -30.93 -3.85
CA GLY A 279 36.03 -32.08 -4.69
C GLY A 279 37.12 -32.50 -5.70
N THR A 280 38.23 -31.77 -5.80
CA THR A 280 39.34 -32.04 -6.74
C THR A 280 40.66 -32.48 -6.08
N ALA A 281 40.61 -33.16 -4.92
CA ALA A 281 41.79 -33.78 -4.31
C ALA A 281 41.57 -35.28 -4.05
N PRO A 282 42.34 -36.19 -4.69
CA PRO A 282 42.41 -37.58 -4.23
C PRO A 282 43.46 -37.65 -3.13
N VAL A 283 43.03 -37.77 -1.87
CA VAL A 283 43.92 -38.22 -0.80
C VAL A 283 43.20 -39.24 0.06
N GLN A 284 43.51 -40.50 -0.20
CA GLN A 284 43.42 -41.59 0.77
C GLN A 284 44.40 -41.32 1.92
N GLY A 285 43.99 -41.69 3.14
CA GLY A 285 44.84 -41.69 4.35
C GLY A 285 43.97 -41.58 5.60
N SER A 286 43.18 -42.60 5.93
CA SER A 286 43.53 -43.66 6.90
C SER A 286 43.40 -43.26 8.37
N SER A 287 42.30 -43.75 8.97
CA SER A 287 42.22 -44.41 10.29
C SER A 287 42.73 -43.71 11.55
N SER A 288 41.85 -43.53 12.54
CA SER A 288 41.65 -44.51 13.65
C SER A 288 40.76 -43.97 14.78
N SER A 289 39.98 -44.91 15.34
CA SER A 289 39.50 -45.08 16.73
C SER A 289 39.39 -43.86 17.67
N GLY A 290 38.41 -43.72 18.54
CA GLY A 290 37.42 -44.61 19.14
C GLY A 290 36.93 -43.89 20.40
N GLY A 291 35.66 -44.05 20.79
CA GLY A 291 35.18 -43.33 21.97
C GLY A 291 33.68 -43.34 22.18
N SER A 292 33.13 -44.54 22.35
CA SER A 292 31.83 -44.75 22.97
C SER A 292 31.76 -44.04 24.33
N ARG A 293 30.80 -43.12 24.51
CA ARG A 293 30.08 -42.93 25.77
C ARG A 293 28.64 -42.52 25.50
N GLN A 294 27.75 -43.50 25.64
CA GLN A 294 26.35 -43.31 25.99
C GLN A 294 26.23 -42.47 27.27
N ARG A 295 25.36 -41.46 27.25
CA ARG A 295 24.37 -41.27 28.31
C ARG A 295 23.04 -40.85 27.67
N ALA A 296 22.06 -41.70 27.92
CA ALA A 296 20.65 -41.50 27.67
C ALA A 296 20.07 -40.40 28.57
N SER A 297 19.03 -39.76 28.06
CA SER A 297 17.71 -39.54 28.68
C SER A 297 17.00 -38.53 27.76
N ASP A 298 16.02 -38.99 26.97
CA ASP A 298 14.58 -38.90 27.27
C ASP A 298 14.12 -37.43 27.17
N SER A 299 13.08 -37.03 26.44
CA SER A 299 12.01 -37.72 25.73
C SER A 299 11.40 -36.74 24.72
N GLY A 300 10.69 -37.27 23.73
CA GLY A 300 10.18 -36.52 22.59
C GLY A 300 9.10 -35.48 22.90
N SER A 301 8.73 -34.75 21.85
CA SER A 301 7.47 -34.02 21.79
C SER A 301 7.01 -33.98 20.33
N ALA A 302 6.15 -34.94 20.01
CA ALA A 302 5.14 -34.78 18.99
C ALA A 302 3.85 -34.32 19.68
N SER A 303 3.00 -33.67 18.88
CA SER A 303 1.60 -33.36 19.11
C SER A 303 1.29 -31.99 19.70
N ALA A 304 0.81 -31.15 18.79
CA ALA A 304 -0.18 -30.12 19.09
C ALA A 304 -1.36 -30.76 19.85
N GLN A 305 -1.71 -30.19 21.00
CA GLN A 305 -3.06 -30.23 21.52
C GLN A 305 -3.31 -29.02 22.42
N THR A 306 -4.41 -28.38 22.09
CA THR A 306 -5.16 -27.41 22.90
C THR A 306 -5.38 -27.91 24.32
N ASN A 307 -5.13 -27.07 25.33
CA ASN A 307 -6.12 -26.70 26.34
C ASN A 307 -5.60 -25.66 27.35
N SER A 308 -6.47 -24.70 27.62
CA SER A 308 -6.74 -24.04 28.90
C SER A 308 -6.11 -24.70 30.14
N ILE A 309 -5.42 -23.91 30.97
CA ILE A 309 -5.57 -23.83 32.44
C ILE A 309 -4.74 -22.65 32.99
N GLN A 310 -5.45 -21.83 33.78
CA GLN A 310 -5.08 -20.95 34.88
C GLN A 310 -3.58 -20.74 35.25
N GLY A 311 -3.20 -19.46 35.34
CA GLY A 311 -2.69 -18.91 36.59
C GLY A 311 -1.22 -19.18 36.94
N THR A 312 -0.28 -18.84 36.06
CA THR A 312 1.10 -18.57 36.47
C THR A 312 1.23 -17.09 36.81
N GLU A 313 1.31 -16.80 38.11
CA GLU A 313 1.58 -15.46 38.64
C GLU A 313 2.90 -14.93 38.07
N SER A 314 2.75 -14.13 37.01
CA SER A 314 3.86 -13.50 36.31
C SER A 314 4.30 -12.30 37.14
N LEU A 315 5.34 -12.48 37.95
CA LEU A 315 6.02 -11.41 38.68
C LEU A 315 6.66 -10.45 37.67
N LEU A 316 5.94 -9.39 37.29
CA LEU A 316 6.45 -8.32 36.44
C LEU A 316 7.22 -7.33 37.32
N PRO A 317 8.54 -7.13 37.11
CA PRO A 317 9.31 -6.15 37.86
C PRO A 317 9.04 -4.74 37.35
N CYS A 318 8.88 -3.79 38.26
CA CYS A 318 8.71 -2.37 37.94
C CYS A 318 9.94 -1.81 37.20
N PRO A 319 9.81 -1.20 36.01
CA PRO A 319 10.96 -0.71 35.24
C PRO A 319 11.73 0.45 35.91
N LEU A 320 11.16 1.08 36.94
CA LEU A 320 11.76 2.23 37.63
C LEU A 320 12.60 1.86 38.85
N CYS A 321 12.13 0.90 39.67
CA CYS A 321 12.81 0.49 40.91
C CYS A 321 13.12 -1.01 40.98
N MET A 322 12.77 -1.78 39.93
CA MET A 322 12.94 -3.23 39.83
C MET A 322 12.21 -4.08 40.88
N GLN A 323 11.29 -3.48 41.65
CA GLN A 323 10.49 -4.22 42.62
C GLN A 323 9.51 -5.17 41.92
N ALA A 324 9.53 -6.44 42.32
CA ALA A 324 8.65 -7.46 41.77
C ALA A 324 7.28 -7.42 42.46
N CYS A 325 6.21 -7.25 41.69
CA CYS A 325 4.84 -7.25 42.20
C CYS A 325 4.16 -8.60 41.96
N THR A 326 3.54 -9.15 43.00
CA THR A 326 2.86 -10.46 42.98
C THR A 326 1.58 -10.49 42.17
N SER A 327 0.95 -9.33 41.92
CA SER A 327 -0.26 -9.24 41.12
C SER A 327 -0.22 -8.04 40.17
N ARG A 328 -0.95 -8.16 39.04
CA ARG A 328 -1.04 -7.13 38.01
C ARG A 328 -1.63 -5.81 38.53
N SER A 329 -2.58 -5.88 39.45
CA SER A 329 -3.18 -4.69 40.07
C SER A 329 -2.18 -3.95 40.96
N LEU A 330 -1.36 -4.67 41.73
CA LEU A 330 -0.27 -4.08 42.51
C LEU A 330 0.83 -3.52 41.61
N TYR A 331 1.16 -4.19 40.50
CA TYR A 331 2.11 -3.67 39.51
C TYR A 331 1.67 -2.33 38.94
N ILE A 332 0.41 -2.21 38.50
CA ILE A 332 -0.11 -0.96 37.92
C ILE A 332 -0.11 0.17 38.95
N ALA A 333 -0.62 -0.09 40.16
CA ALA A 333 -0.66 0.91 41.23
C ALA A 333 0.76 1.34 41.64
N HIS A 334 1.68 0.39 41.73
CA HIS A 334 3.07 0.67 42.07
C HIS A 334 3.78 1.46 40.97
N VAL A 335 3.66 1.09 39.70
CA VAL A 335 4.27 1.84 38.58
C VAL A 335 3.73 3.28 38.52
N GLN A 336 2.43 3.47 38.76
CA GLN A 336 1.84 4.81 38.85
C GLN A 336 2.42 5.62 40.01
N SER A 337 2.47 5.04 41.22
CA SER A 337 3.07 5.70 42.39
C SER A 337 4.57 5.98 42.24
N CYS A 338 5.30 5.07 41.60
CA CYS A 338 6.74 5.18 41.36
C CYS A 338 7.07 6.23 40.27
N ALA A 339 6.18 6.37 39.26
CA ALA A 339 6.27 7.43 38.27
C ALA A 339 5.93 8.82 38.86
N ASP A 340 5.02 8.87 39.84
CA ASP A 340 4.63 10.11 40.53
C ASP A 340 5.60 10.51 41.66
N GLY A 341 6.68 9.75 41.89
CA GLY A 341 7.73 10.09 42.85
C GLY A 341 7.34 9.95 44.32
N GLN A 342 6.25 9.24 44.64
CA GLN A 342 5.93 8.90 46.03
C GLN A 342 6.76 7.70 46.47
N GLU A 343 7.86 7.98 47.17
CA GLU A 343 8.52 6.98 48.02
C GLU A 343 7.51 6.52 49.09
N VAL A 344 6.95 5.32 48.89
CA VAL A 344 6.25 4.60 49.95
C VAL A 344 7.33 3.86 50.74
N GLY A 345 7.71 4.44 51.89
CA GLY A 345 8.52 3.79 52.92
C GLY A 345 7.80 2.64 53.60
#